data_AF-A0AA95JDL2-F1
#
_entry.id   AF-A0AA95JDL2-F1
#
_cell.length_a   1.000
_cell.length_b   1.000
_cell.length_c   1.000
_cell.angle_alpha   90.00
_cell.angle_beta   90.00
_cell.angle_gamma   90.00
#
_symmetry.space_group_name_H-M   'P 1'
#
loop_
_entity.id
_entity.type
_entity.pdbx_description
1 polymer ?
#
loop_
_entity_poly.entity_id
_entity_poly.type
_entity_poly.pdbx_seq_one_letter_code
_entity_poly.pdbx_strand_id
1 'polypeptide(L)'
;MIAYQGYAGFWRPGDVVDDKVLSASQKAETLLHWQRAVARLAPLASPEEREAYQKLTIELSAALTHIDNALPTPHILPGRSLKSSQT
;
A
#
# COMPACT_ATOMS: atom_id res chain seq x y z
N MET A 1 12.83 -24.72 8.16
CA MET A 1 11.63 -23.85 8.19
C MET A 1 12.16 -22.42 8.33
N ILE A 2 12.10 -21.62 7.27
CA ILE A 2 12.78 -20.33 7.21
C ILE A 2 11.99 -19.34 8.06
N ALA A 3 12.66 -18.72 9.03
CA ALA A 3 12.09 -17.64 9.83
C ALA A 3 11.88 -16.42 8.94
N TYR A 4 10.71 -16.32 8.31
CA TYR A 4 10.25 -15.08 7.68
C TYR A 4 9.88 -14.11 8.80
N GLN A 5 10.90 -13.52 9.44
CA GLN A 5 10.76 -12.36 10.32
C GLN A 5 10.41 -11.14 9.46
N GLY A 6 9.17 -11.12 9.00
CA GLY A 6 8.54 -9.86 8.69
C GLY A 6 8.36 -9.01 9.97
N TYR A 7 8.21 -7.70 9.80
CA TYR A 7 8.06 -6.73 10.89
C TYR A 7 6.91 -7.15 11.83
N ALA A 8 7.22 -7.49 13.08
CA ALA A 8 6.23 -7.76 14.14
C ALA A 8 5.04 -8.66 13.70
N GLY A 9 5.31 -9.70 12.90
CA GLY A 9 4.29 -10.64 12.41
C GLY A 9 3.65 -10.29 11.06
N PHE A 10 4.03 -9.17 10.43
CA PHE A 10 3.62 -8.76 9.09
C PHE A 10 4.72 -9.06 8.09
N TRP A 11 4.38 -9.60 6.91
CA TRP A 11 5.38 -9.76 5.84
C TRP A 11 5.84 -8.40 5.32
N ARG A 12 6.94 -8.37 4.56
CA ARG A 12 7.43 -7.14 3.96
C ARG A 12 6.42 -6.61 2.94
N PRO A 13 6.03 -5.33 2.99
CA PRO A 13 5.11 -4.75 2.01
C PRO A 13 5.58 -4.95 0.56
N GLY A 14 6.89 -4.92 0.32
CA GLY A 14 7.49 -5.18 -0.99
C GLY A 14 7.22 -6.59 -1.55
N ASP A 15 7.19 -7.63 -0.70
CA ASP A 15 6.85 -9.00 -1.13
C ASP A 15 5.40 -9.08 -1.64
N VAL A 16 4.47 -8.34 -1.03
CA VAL A 16 3.07 -8.29 -1.48
C VAL A 16 2.95 -7.55 -2.81
N VAL A 17 3.76 -6.51 -3.02
CA VAL A 17 3.79 -5.76 -4.28
C VAL A 17 4.35 -6.60 -5.42
N ASP A 18 5.42 -7.37 -5.18
CA ASP A 18 6.06 -8.23 -6.19
C ASP A 18 5.28 -9.53 -6.45
N ASP A 19 4.38 -9.93 -5.55
CA ASP A 19 3.58 -11.15 -5.65
C ASP A 19 2.84 -11.23 -7.00
N LYS A 20 3.06 -12.30 -7.77
CA LYS A 20 2.46 -12.44 -9.11
C LYS A 20 1.08 -13.08 -9.10
N VAL A 21 0.60 -13.52 -7.94
CA VAL A 21 -0.65 -14.26 -7.77
C VAL A 21 -1.81 -13.31 -7.47
N LEU A 22 -1.56 -12.29 -6.65
CA LEU A 22 -2.56 -11.30 -6.25
C LEU A 22 -2.77 -10.23 -7.34
N SER A 23 -4.03 -9.90 -7.60
CA SER A 23 -4.36 -8.74 -8.43
C SER A 23 -3.99 -7.42 -7.73
N ALA A 24 -3.81 -6.34 -8.49
CA ALA A 24 -3.49 -5.02 -7.94
C ALA A 24 -4.47 -4.57 -6.84
N SER A 25 -5.77 -4.83 -7.01
CA SER A 25 -6.80 -4.52 -6.01
C SER A 25 -6.65 -5.37 -4.74
N GLN A 26 -6.35 -6.67 -4.87
CA GLN A 26 -6.10 -7.54 -3.70
C GLN A 26 -4.82 -7.15 -2.96
N LYS A 27 -3.78 -6.74 -3.69
CA LYS A 27 -2.55 -6.20 -3.08
C LYS A 27 -2.83 -4.92 -2.31
N ALA A 28 -3.53 -3.97 -2.92
CA ALA A 28 -3.91 -2.72 -2.27
C ALA A 28 -4.77 -2.96 -1.02
N GLU A 29 -5.77 -3.83 -1.12
CA GLU A 29 -6.63 -4.21 0.00
C GLU A 29 -5.82 -4.83 1.14
N THR A 30 -4.93 -5.78 0.82
CA THR A 30 -4.04 -6.44 1.80
C THR A 30 -3.16 -5.41 2.53
N LEU A 31 -2.51 -4.51 1.80
CA LEU A 31 -1.66 -3.47 2.38
C LEU A 31 -2.45 -2.47 3.21
N LEU A 32 -3.67 -2.11 2.80
CA LEU A 32 -4.58 -1.24 3.59
C LEU A 32 -5.01 -1.93 4.89
N HIS A 33 -5.31 -3.22 4.85
CA HIS A 33 -5.61 -3.99 6.06
C HIS A 33 -4.43 -4.01 7.03
N TRP A 34 -3.21 -4.17 6.51
CA TRP A 34 -2.00 -4.14 7.33
C TRP A 34 -1.75 -2.76 7.92
N GLN A 35 -1.93 -1.68 7.15
CA GLN A 35 -1.81 -0.31 7.66
C GLN A 35 -2.77 -0.06 8.83
N ARG A 36 -4.02 -0.51 8.72
CA ARG A 36 -5.01 -0.42 9.81
C ARG A 36 -4.63 -1.25 11.03
N ALA A 37 -4.12 -2.47 10.82
CA ALA A 37 -3.68 -3.34 11.89
C ALA A 37 -2.46 -2.74 12.63
N VAL A 38 -1.46 -2.26 11.89
CA VAL A 38 -0.29 -1.58 12.43
C VAL A 38 -0.68 -0.34 13.23
N ALA A 39 -1.59 0.50 12.73
CA ALA A 39 -2.05 1.68 13.46
C ALA A 39 -2.74 1.33 14.81
N ARG A 40 -3.38 0.16 14.89
CA ARG A 40 -4.00 -0.35 16.13
C ARG A 40 -2.99 -1.00 17.08
N LEU A 41 -1.98 -1.69 16.55
CA LEU A 41 -1.00 -2.44 17.34
C LEU A 41 0.18 -1.57 17.81
N ALA A 42 0.65 -0.63 17.00
CA ALA A 42 1.75 0.30 17.34
C ALA A 42 1.60 1.02 18.69
N PRO A 43 0.42 1.53 19.10
CA PRO A 43 0.28 2.14 20.42
C PRO A 43 0.38 1.13 21.58
N LEU A 44 0.00 -0.13 21.35
CA LEU A 44 0.03 -1.22 22.33
C LEU A 44 1.39 -1.93 22.40
N ALA A 45 2.24 -1.71 21.41
CA ALA A 45 3.53 -2.36 21.27
C ALA A 45 4.60 -1.80 22.21
N SER A 46 5.59 -2.64 22.53
CA SER A 46 6.76 -2.22 23.32
C SER A 46 7.59 -1.15 22.57
N PRO A 47 8.42 -0.36 23.28
CA PRO A 47 9.24 0.68 22.64
C PRO A 47 10.12 0.16 21.49
N GLU A 48 10.67 -1.05 21.63
CA GLU A 48 11.49 -1.72 20.61
C GLU A 48 10.68 -2.10 19.36
N GLU A 49 9.42 -2.50 19.55
CA GLU A 49 8.51 -2.85 18.46
C GLU A 49 7.93 -1.60 17.78
N ARG A 50 7.83 -0.46 18.48
CA ARG A 50 7.34 0.80 17.90
C ARG A 50 8.19 1.27 16.74
N GLU A 51 9.52 1.12 16.83
CA GLU A 51 10.42 1.44 15.70
C GLU A 51 10.15 0.51 14.50
N ALA A 52 9.89 -0.78 14.75
CA ALA A 52 9.51 -1.74 13.71
C ALA A 52 8.17 -1.35 13.05
N TYR A 53 7.16 -0.98 13.83
CA TYR A 53 5.88 -0.51 13.31
C TYR A 53 5.96 0.83 12.56
N GLN A 54 6.82 1.75 12.98
CA GLN A 54 7.06 3.00 12.25
C GLN A 54 7.69 2.73 10.87
N LYS A 55 8.74 1.89 10.81
CA LYS A 55 9.36 1.48 9.55
C LYS A 55 8.34 0.78 8.63
N LEU A 56 7.55 -0.13 9.19
CA LEU A 56 6.49 -0.82 8.47
C LEU A 56 5.42 0.15 7.93
N THR A 57 5.06 1.18 8.68
CA THR A 57 4.09 2.20 8.23
C THR A 57 4.60 2.99 7.02
N ILE A 58 5.89 3.35 7.02
CA ILE A 58 6.54 4.04 5.89
C ILE A 58 6.57 3.13 4.67
N GLU A 59 7.00 1.88 4.82
CA GLU A 59 7.06 0.91 3.73
C GLU A 59 5.66 0.58 3.16
N LEU A 60 4.64 0.44 4.02
CA LEU A 60 3.25 0.23 3.60
C LEU A 60 2.74 1.41 2.77
N SER A 61 3.06 2.63 3.17
CA SER A 61 2.65 3.84 2.43
C SER A 61 3.33 3.89 1.07
N ALA A 62 4.64 3.61 1.00
CA ALA A 62 5.37 3.54 -0.26
C ALA A 62 4.83 2.45 -1.20
N ALA A 63 4.53 1.27 -0.66
CA ALA A 63 3.96 0.15 -1.41
C ALA A 63 2.57 0.47 -1.97
N LEU A 64 1.70 1.10 -1.18
CA LEU A 64 0.39 1.56 -1.63
C LEU A 64 0.51 2.61 -2.75
N THR A 65 1.40 3.60 -2.59
CA THR A 65 1.68 4.59 -3.63
C THR A 65 2.23 3.93 -4.89
N HIS A 66 3.05 2.89 -4.79
CA HIS A 66 3.54 2.16 -5.95
C HIS A 66 2.42 1.47 -6.71
N ILE A 67 1.47 0.82 -6.01
CA ILE A 67 0.30 0.20 -6.64
C ILE A 67 -0.60 1.25 -7.29
N ASP A 68 -0.85 2.37 -6.60
CA ASP A 68 -1.67 3.48 -7.13
C ASP A 68 -1.08 4.06 -8.42
N ASN A 69 0.25 4.23 -8.48
CA ASN A 69 0.94 4.66 -9.70
C ASN A 69 1.04 3.56 -10.77
N ALA A 70 1.01 2.28 -10.38
CA ALA A 70 1.03 1.15 -11.30
C ALA A 70 -0.36 0.85 -11.90
N LEU A 71 -1.43 1.26 -11.22
CA LEU A 71 -2.75 1.31 -11.81
C LEU A 71 -2.70 2.38 -12.91
N PRO A 72 -2.90 2.02 -14.19
CA PRO A 72 -2.97 3.03 -15.23
C PRO A 72 -4.09 3.98 -14.83
N THR A 73 -3.73 5.27 -14.74
CA THR A 73 -4.65 6.38 -14.52
C THR A 73 -5.96 6.07 -15.25
N PRO A 74 -7.13 6.08 -14.58
CA PRO A 74 -8.39 5.84 -15.26
C PRO A 74 -8.42 6.83 -16.43
N HIS A 75 -8.50 6.25 -17.63
CA HIS A 75 -8.41 6.95 -18.89
C HIS A 75 -9.10 8.31 -18.75
N ILE A 76 -8.33 9.40 -18.79
CA ILE A 76 -8.90 10.70 -19.17
C ILE A 76 -9.57 10.39 -20.51
N LEU A 77 -10.90 10.31 -20.53
CA LEU A 77 -11.65 10.17 -21.77
C LEU A 77 -11.20 11.35 -22.65
N PRO A 78 -10.47 11.12 -23.77
CA PRO A 78 -10.12 12.20 -24.67
C PRO A 78 -11.38 12.50 -25.49
N GLY A 79 -12.32 13.23 -24.90
CA GLY A 79 -13.67 13.30 -25.46
C GLY A 79 -14.56 14.43 -24.96
N ARG A 80 -14.05 15.37 -24.16
CA ARG A 80 -14.79 16.61 -23.87
C ARG A 80 -13.92 17.82 -24.15
N SER A 81 -13.70 18.06 -25.44
CA SER A 81 -13.41 19.39 -25.94
C SER A 81 -14.61 20.27 -25.54
N LEU A 82 -14.47 21.04 -24.45
CA LEU A 82 -15.35 22.16 -24.20
C LEU A 82 -15.16 23.11 -25.37
N LYS A 83 -16.09 23.03 -26.34
CA LYS A 83 -16.22 24.05 -27.39
C LYS A 83 -16.22 25.41 -26.70
N SER A 84 -15.23 26.23 -27.03
CA SER A 84 -15.28 27.67 -26.84
C SER A 84 -16.49 28.19 -27.62
N SER A 85 -17.64 28.32 -26.96
CA SER A 85 -18.73 29.16 -27.46
C SER A 85 -18.49 30.56 -26.95
N GLN A 86 -17.59 31.25 -27.65
CA GLN A 86 -17.59 32.69 -27.73
C GLN A 86 -18.66 33.05 -28.76
N THR A 87 -19.77 33.63 -28.32
CA THR A 87 -20.59 34.54 -29.13
C THR A 87 -21.37 35.45 -28.19
#